data_AF-A0A223V2M1-F1
#
_entry.id   AF-A0A223V2M1-F1
#
_cell.length_a   1.000
_cell.length_b   1.000
_cell.length_c   1.000
_cell.angle_alpha   90.00
_cell.angle_beta   90.00
_cell.angle_gamma   90.00
#
_symmetry.space_group_name_H-M   'P 1'
#
loop_
_entity.id
_entity.type
_entity.pdbx_description
1 polymer ?
#
loop_
_entity_poly.entity_id
_entity_poly.type
_entity_poly.pdbx_seq_one_letter_code
_entity_poly.pdbx_strand_id
1 'polypeptide(L)'
;MKQAVSFLVLIISFYSHSQVINASGDYLVKLGNEDHLIEYSLTLSGDGSFTFHSYSNNQKGIPPTVHTYGKGKWTSDKDIVSFYSDKQDMDEKFSLNFTGTKARFISKSARDKTDREIKTRLKFYKSDIFWIKGMEIFKM
;
A
#
# COMPACT_ATOMS: atom_id res chain seq x y z
N MET A 1 28.79 -17.93 56.67
CA MET A 1 27.36 -17.68 56.40
C MET A 1 27.19 -17.32 54.94
N LYS A 2 26.35 -18.11 54.24
CA LYS A 2 25.47 -17.77 53.10
C LYS A 2 26.10 -16.91 51.99
N GLN A 3 26.64 -17.55 50.94
CA GLN A 3 25.91 -17.87 49.70
C GLN A 3 25.47 -16.61 48.95
N ALA A 4 26.02 -16.49 47.74
CA ALA A 4 25.73 -15.53 46.69
C ALA A 4 24.22 -15.40 46.39
N VAL A 5 23.85 -14.35 45.65
CA VAL A 5 23.29 -14.50 44.29
C VAL A 5 22.88 -13.11 43.76
N SER A 6 23.51 -12.79 42.62
CA SER A 6 23.16 -11.77 41.66
C SER A 6 21.69 -11.89 41.21
N PHE A 7 20.97 -10.78 41.04
CA PHE A 7 19.76 -10.73 40.22
C PHE A 7 19.90 -9.65 39.14
N LEU A 8 20.82 -9.91 38.22
CA LEU A 8 20.78 -9.38 36.85
C LEU A 8 19.84 -10.26 36.03
N VAL A 9 18.52 -10.04 36.09
CA VAL A 9 17.60 -10.40 34.99
C VAL A 9 16.34 -9.55 35.14
N LEU A 10 16.16 -8.55 34.28
CA LEU A 10 14.81 -8.12 33.94
C LEU A 10 14.67 -7.95 32.42
N ILE A 11 14.18 -9.04 31.83
CA ILE A 11 13.23 -9.13 30.72
C ILE A 11 13.69 -8.55 29.37
N ILE A 12 14.36 -9.41 28.61
CA ILE A 12 14.28 -9.41 27.14
C ILE A 12 12.80 -9.61 26.79
N SER A 13 12.09 -8.51 26.57
CA SER A 13 10.67 -8.53 26.18
C SER A 13 10.59 -8.58 24.66
N PHE A 14 10.34 -9.78 24.14
CA PHE A 14 9.75 -10.09 22.82
C PHE A 14 10.17 -9.23 21.62
N TYR A 15 11.30 -9.59 21.00
CA TYR A 15 11.50 -9.29 19.58
C TYR A 15 10.68 -10.28 18.73
N SER A 16 9.38 -10.04 18.61
CA SER A 16 8.63 -10.57 17.47
C SER A 16 9.04 -9.78 16.23
N HIS A 17 10.18 -10.09 15.64
CA HIS A 17 10.48 -9.68 14.27
C HIS A 17 9.53 -10.43 13.34
N SER A 18 8.31 -9.92 13.18
CA SER A 18 7.58 -10.15 11.94
C SER A 18 8.48 -9.62 10.82
N GLN A 19 8.71 -10.42 9.77
CA GLN A 19 9.46 -9.94 8.62
C GLN A 19 8.67 -8.77 8.03
N VAL A 20 9.12 -7.54 8.32
CA VAL A 20 8.55 -6.35 7.71
C VAL A 20 8.87 -6.45 6.24
N ILE A 21 7.86 -6.78 5.44
CA ILE A 21 8.00 -6.68 4.00
C ILE A 21 8.05 -5.18 3.70
N ASN A 22 9.12 -4.74 3.03
CA ASN A 22 9.27 -3.36 2.58
C ASN A 22 8.37 -3.10 1.36
N ALA A 23 7.06 -3.13 1.61
CA ALA A 23 6.04 -2.68 0.68
C ALA A 23 6.08 -1.16 0.49
N SER A 24 6.84 -0.43 1.30
CA SER A 24 7.07 1.01 1.11
C SER A 24 7.66 1.32 -0.27
N GLY A 25 7.27 2.46 -0.83
CA GLY A 25 7.70 2.95 -2.14
C GLY A 25 6.55 3.48 -2.96
N ASP A 26 6.87 3.88 -4.19
CA ASP A 26 5.93 4.44 -5.15
C ASP A 26 5.45 3.38 -6.13
N TYR A 27 4.16 3.45 -6.45
CA TYR A 27 3.48 2.54 -7.34
C TYR A 27 2.71 3.33 -8.38
N LEU A 28 2.70 2.80 -9.60
CA LEU A 28 2.06 3.41 -10.75
C LEU A 28 1.39 2.36 -11.63
N VAL A 29 0.25 2.71 -12.21
CA VAL A 29 -0.28 2.04 -13.39
C VAL A 29 -0.95 3.08 -14.30
N LYS A 30 -0.69 2.96 -15.60
CA LYS A 30 -1.32 3.76 -16.65
C LYS A 30 -2.14 2.84 -17.55
N LEU A 31 -3.35 3.25 -17.87
CA LEU A 31 -4.31 2.51 -18.67
C LEU A 31 -4.84 3.41 -19.79
N GLY A 32 -5.14 2.81 -20.95
CA GLY A 32 -5.68 3.54 -22.09
C GLY A 32 -4.62 4.21 -22.96
N ASN A 33 -4.96 5.34 -23.56
CA ASN A 33 -4.15 6.06 -24.55
C ASN A 33 -4.30 7.59 -24.38
N GLU A 34 -3.77 8.40 -25.29
CA GLU A 34 -3.83 9.86 -25.20
C GLU A 34 -5.26 10.45 -25.26
N ASP A 35 -6.20 9.73 -25.88
CA ASP A 35 -7.60 10.15 -25.98
C ASP A 35 -8.39 9.84 -24.70
N HIS A 36 -8.04 8.74 -24.04
CA HIS A 36 -8.61 8.32 -22.77
C HIS A 36 -7.52 7.65 -21.91
N LEU A 37 -6.89 8.46 -21.07
CA LEU A 37 -5.84 8.05 -20.15
C LEU A 37 -6.41 7.93 -18.73
N ILE A 38 -6.07 6.85 -18.04
CA ILE A 38 -6.28 6.72 -16.60
C ILE A 38 -4.93 6.39 -15.96
N GLU A 39 -4.56 7.14 -14.94
CA GLU A 39 -3.36 6.93 -14.15
C GLU A 39 -3.74 6.79 -12.68
N TYR A 40 -3.20 5.76 -12.04
CA TYR A 40 -3.28 5.59 -10.60
C TYR A 40 -1.87 5.60 -10.03
N SER A 41 -1.66 6.48 -9.05
CA SER A 41 -0.40 6.63 -8.32
C SER A 41 -0.65 6.39 -6.84
N LEU A 42 0.21 5.60 -6.21
CA LEU A 42 0.14 5.27 -4.78
C LEU A 42 1.53 5.35 -4.17
N THR A 43 1.68 6.12 -3.11
CA THR A 43 2.90 6.14 -2.29
C THR A 43 2.61 5.45 -0.96
N LEU A 44 3.42 4.45 -0.62
CA LEU A 44 3.46 3.83 0.70
C LEU A 44 4.70 4.34 1.45
N SER A 45 4.52 5.30 2.35
CA SER A 45 5.61 5.88 3.14
C SER A 45 6.08 4.93 4.25
N GLY A 46 7.37 4.95 4.57
CA GLY A 46 7.96 4.09 5.62
C GLY A 46 7.45 4.37 7.04
N ASP A 47 6.81 5.52 7.26
CA ASP A 47 6.17 5.91 8.53
C ASP A 47 4.74 5.34 8.69
N GLY A 48 4.31 4.50 7.75
CA GLY A 48 2.96 3.92 7.72
C GLY A 48 1.88 4.85 7.18
N SER A 49 2.22 6.01 6.59
CA SER A 49 1.27 6.84 5.84
C SER A 49 1.19 6.44 4.36
N PHE A 50 0.04 6.68 3.72
CA PHE A 50 -0.09 6.55 2.27
C PHE A 50 -0.81 7.73 1.64
N THR A 51 -0.54 7.94 0.36
CA THR A 51 -1.30 8.84 -0.52
C THR A 51 -1.64 8.13 -1.82
N PHE A 52 -2.86 8.34 -2.30
CA PHE A 52 -3.36 7.79 -3.55
C PHE A 52 -3.89 8.92 -4.42
N HIS A 53 -3.59 8.88 -5.71
CA HIS A 53 -4.10 9.80 -6.72
C HIS A 53 -4.61 9.00 -7.91
N SER A 54 -5.89 9.20 -8.21
CA SER A 54 -6.50 8.81 -9.49
C SER A 54 -6.60 10.04 -10.38
N TYR A 55 -5.99 9.94 -11.56
CA TYR A 55 -6.11 10.89 -12.64
C TYR A 55 -6.81 10.22 -13.81
N SER A 56 -7.82 10.88 -14.37
CA SER A 56 -8.45 10.46 -15.62
C SER A 56 -8.50 11.65 -16.56
N ASN A 57 -8.10 11.43 -17.81
CA ASN A 57 -8.24 12.37 -18.89
C ASN A 57 -8.94 11.69 -20.07
N ASN A 58 -10.21 12.00 -20.26
CA ASN A 58 -11.03 11.57 -21.37
C ASN A 58 -11.37 12.80 -22.21
N GLN A 59 -10.76 12.94 -23.38
CA GLN A 59 -10.94 14.12 -24.23
C GLN A 59 -12.40 14.38 -24.64
N LYS A 60 -13.24 13.34 -24.61
CA LYS A 60 -14.68 13.41 -24.92
C LYS A 60 -15.56 13.50 -23.66
N GLY A 61 -14.97 13.42 -22.48
CA GLY A 61 -15.65 13.53 -21.19
C GLY A 61 -16.00 14.98 -20.84
N ILE A 62 -17.00 15.15 -19.98
CA ILE A 62 -17.35 16.44 -19.38
C ILE A 62 -17.47 16.22 -17.86
N PRO A 63 -16.52 16.70 -17.03
CA PRO A 63 -15.28 17.36 -17.45
C PRO A 63 -14.32 16.36 -18.14
N PRO A 64 -13.42 16.84 -19.03
CA PRO A 64 -12.43 15.97 -19.67
C PRO A 64 -11.47 15.37 -18.66
N THR A 65 -11.13 16.13 -17.62
CA THR A 65 -10.15 15.75 -16.61
C THR A 65 -10.81 15.60 -15.25
N VAL A 66 -10.52 14.49 -14.57
CA VAL A 66 -11.00 14.19 -13.22
C VAL A 66 -9.83 13.80 -12.35
N HIS A 67 -9.77 14.39 -11.16
CA HIS A 67 -8.79 14.06 -10.12
C HIS A 67 -9.52 13.60 -8.87
N THR A 68 -9.11 12.47 -8.31
CA THR A 68 -9.63 11.98 -7.04
C THR A 68 -8.49 11.50 -6.17
N TYR A 69 -8.51 11.81 -4.88
CA TYR A 69 -7.41 11.51 -3.97
C TYR A 69 -7.88 10.73 -2.75
N GLY A 70 -6.97 9.92 -2.20
CA GLY A 70 -7.12 9.29 -0.89
C GLY A 70 -5.82 9.44 -0.08
N LYS A 71 -5.94 9.49 1.23
CA LYS A 71 -4.78 9.44 2.15
C LYS A 71 -5.17 8.69 3.41
N GLY A 72 -4.17 8.34 4.20
CA GLY A 72 -4.36 7.75 5.52
C GLY A 72 -3.18 6.89 5.94
N LYS A 73 -3.47 5.79 6.64
CA LYS A 73 -2.48 4.85 7.15
C LYS A 73 -2.53 3.51 6.45
N TRP A 74 -1.38 2.86 6.37
CA TRP A 74 -1.25 1.50 5.90
C TRP A 74 -0.41 0.67 6.88
N THR A 75 -0.68 -0.63 6.89
CA THR A 75 0.12 -1.63 7.62
C THR A 75 0.36 -2.83 6.73
N SER A 76 1.39 -3.59 7.04
CA SER A 76 1.64 -4.90 6.43
C SER A 76 1.67 -6.00 7.47
N ASP A 77 1.00 -7.11 7.17
CA ASP A 77 1.20 -8.39 7.84
C ASP A 77 1.49 -9.43 6.77
N LYS A 78 2.71 -9.98 6.80
CA LYS A 78 3.25 -10.78 5.70
C LYS A 78 3.03 -10.03 4.38
N ASP A 79 2.47 -10.70 3.39
CA ASP A 79 2.19 -10.19 2.05
C ASP A 79 0.89 -9.38 1.95
N ILE A 80 0.18 -9.13 3.06
CA ILE A 80 -1.08 -8.40 3.06
C ILE A 80 -0.83 -6.95 3.51
N VAL A 81 -1.12 -6.01 2.61
CA VAL A 81 -1.17 -4.57 2.89
C VAL A 81 -2.61 -4.18 3.18
N SER A 82 -2.84 -3.58 4.35
CA SER A 82 -4.16 -3.09 4.77
C SER A 82 -4.14 -1.56 4.85
N PHE A 83 -5.25 -0.94 4.41
CA PHE A 83 -5.38 0.51 4.37
C PHE A 83 -6.51 1.00 5.30
N TYR A 84 -6.31 2.19 5.86
CA TYR A 84 -7.25 2.87 6.73
C TYR A 84 -7.22 4.38 6.45
N SER A 85 -8.39 5.00 6.33
CA SER A 85 -8.55 6.46 6.21
C SER A 85 -9.46 6.93 7.35
N ASP A 86 -8.93 7.73 8.27
CA ASP A 86 -9.75 8.34 9.32
C ASP A 86 -10.56 9.51 8.76
N LYS A 87 -11.53 10.02 9.51
CA LYS A 87 -12.28 11.24 9.18
C LYS A 87 -11.35 12.44 8.99
N GLN A 88 -10.25 12.52 9.75
CA GLN A 88 -9.26 13.59 9.62
C GLN A 88 -8.42 13.47 8.34
N ASP A 89 -8.38 12.27 7.76
CA ASP A 89 -7.74 12.03 6.47
C ASP A 89 -8.64 12.40 5.29
N MET A 90 -9.88 12.84 5.55
CA MET A 90 -10.86 13.17 4.54
C MET A 90 -11.17 14.67 4.53
N ASP A 91 -11.13 15.26 3.33
CA ASP A 91 -11.47 16.65 3.08
C ASP A 91 -11.98 16.80 1.63
N GLU A 92 -12.23 18.03 1.16
CA GLU A 92 -12.70 18.27 -0.22
C GLU A 92 -11.76 17.70 -1.29
N LYS A 93 -10.45 17.66 -1.02
CA LYS A 93 -9.46 17.10 -1.95
C LYS A 93 -9.33 15.58 -1.78
N PHE A 94 -9.24 15.11 -0.54
CA PHE A 94 -9.06 13.70 -0.20
C PHE A 94 -10.42 13.04 0.10
N SER A 95 -11.13 12.67 -0.96
CA SER A 95 -12.50 12.15 -0.88
C SER A 95 -12.61 10.62 -0.87
N LEU A 96 -11.54 9.89 -1.22
CA LEU A 96 -11.56 8.43 -1.25
C LEU A 96 -11.29 7.83 0.14
N ASN A 97 -12.28 7.10 0.65
CA ASN A 97 -12.14 6.32 1.87
C ASN A 97 -11.56 4.94 1.56
N PHE A 98 -10.31 4.71 1.97
CA PHE A 98 -9.64 3.41 1.79
C PHE A 98 -9.88 2.44 2.96
N THR A 99 -10.65 2.81 3.98
CA THR A 99 -10.89 1.97 5.16
C THR A 99 -11.39 0.58 4.77
N GLY A 100 -10.69 -0.45 5.25
CA GLY A 100 -11.02 -1.85 4.95
C GLY A 100 -10.50 -2.36 3.60
N THR A 101 -9.83 -1.50 2.82
CA THR A 101 -9.14 -1.89 1.59
C THR A 101 -7.93 -2.76 1.93
N LYS A 102 -7.74 -3.83 1.15
CA LYS A 102 -6.61 -4.76 1.28
C LYS A 102 -6.01 -5.11 -0.07
N ALA A 103 -4.70 -5.16 -0.11
CA ALA A 103 -3.92 -5.59 -1.27
C ALA A 103 -2.92 -6.67 -0.87
N ARG A 104 -2.56 -7.52 -1.82
CA ARG A 104 -1.44 -8.45 -1.70
C ARG A 104 -0.20 -7.83 -2.32
N PHE A 105 0.88 -7.73 -1.57
CA PHE A 105 2.21 -7.38 -2.07
C PHE A 105 2.84 -8.60 -2.72
N ILE A 106 3.19 -8.48 -4.00
CA ILE A 106 3.77 -9.55 -4.81
C ILE A 106 5.13 -9.06 -5.28
N SER A 107 6.18 -9.77 -4.88
CA SER A 107 7.55 -9.57 -5.37
C SER A 107 8.20 -10.92 -5.65
N LYS A 108 9.31 -10.94 -6.39
CA LYS A 108 10.10 -12.15 -6.54
C LYS A 108 10.57 -12.61 -5.15
N SER A 109 10.42 -13.91 -4.86
CA SER A 109 10.92 -14.47 -3.62
C SER A 109 12.44 -14.56 -3.67
N ALA A 110 13.13 -14.20 -2.59
CA ALA A 110 14.58 -14.42 -2.48
C ALA A 110 14.98 -15.91 -2.61
N ARG A 111 14.03 -16.84 -2.41
CA ARG A 111 14.23 -18.28 -2.58
C ARG A 111 14.00 -18.76 -4.02
N ASP A 112 13.36 -17.95 -4.86
CA ASP A 112 13.12 -18.28 -6.26
C ASP A 112 14.37 -17.95 -7.09
N LYS A 113 15.07 -19.01 -7.53
CA LYS A 113 16.29 -18.92 -8.34
C LYS A 113 16.05 -19.00 -9.84
N THR A 114 14.78 -19.05 -10.28
CA THR A 114 14.46 -19.11 -11.72
C THR A 114 14.74 -17.77 -12.39
N ASP A 115 14.98 -17.77 -13.70
CA ASP A 115 15.19 -16.54 -14.49
C ASP A 115 13.89 -15.79 -14.80
N ARG A 116 12.76 -16.21 -14.20
CA ARG A 116 11.49 -15.52 -14.38
C ARG A 116 11.56 -14.11 -13.83
N GLU A 117 11.14 -13.16 -14.65
CA GLU A 117 10.88 -11.79 -14.22
C GLU A 117 9.52 -11.70 -13.52
N ILE A 118 9.53 -11.22 -12.26
CA ILE A 118 8.31 -10.94 -11.49
C ILE A 118 8.33 -9.46 -11.16
N LYS A 119 7.46 -8.69 -11.82
CA LYS A 119 7.27 -7.28 -11.52
C LYS A 119 6.66 -7.12 -10.14
N THR A 120 7.31 -6.34 -9.29
CA THR A 120 6.81 -6.03 -7.96
C THR A 120 5.52 -5.21 -8.08
N ARG A 121 4.46 -5.63 -7.38
CA ARG A 121 3.14 -5.01 -7.50
C ARG A 121 2.29 -5.20 -6.25
N LEU A 122 1.26 -4.37 -6.13
CA LEU A 122 0.14 -4.57 -5.21
C LEU A 122 -1.09 -5.02 -6.01
N LYS A 123 -1.73 -6.09 -5.57
CA LYS A 123 -3.00 -6.58 -6.11
C LYS A 123 -4.12 -6.34 -5.10
N PHE A 124 -4.98 -5.38 -5.38
CA PHE A 124 -6.13 -5.06 -4.53
C PHE A 124 -7.19 -6.15 -4.68
N TYR A 125 -7.54 -6.82 -3.58
CA TYR A 125 -8.54 -7.90 -3.59
C TYR A 125 -9.78 -7.58 -2.75
N LYS A 126 -9.71 -6.54 -1.92
CA LYS A 126 -10.84 -6.01 -1.13
C LYS A 126 -10.78 -4.50 -1.15
N SER A 127 -11.89 -3.84 -1.48
CA SER A 127 -12.12 -2.39 -1.33
C SER A 127 -13.61 -2.12 -1.51
N ASP A 128 -14.12 -1.10 -0.84
CA ASP A 128 -15.46 -0.57 -1.10
C ASP A 128 -15.47 0.39 -2.30
N ILE A 129 -14.28 0.87 -2.71
CA ILE A 129 -14.09 1.63 -3.94
C ILE A 129 -14.06 0.63 -5.10
N PHE A 130 -15.15 0.57 -5.87
CA PHE A 130 -15.39 -0.54 -6.79
C PHE A 130 -14.29 -0.72 -7.86
N TRP A 131 -13.76 0.38 -8.40
CA TRP A 131 -12.71 0.34 -9.44
C TRP A 131 -11.32 -0.02 -8.88
N ILE A 132 -11.11 0.06 -7.56
CA ILE A 132 -9.87 -0.38 -6.92
C ILE A 132 -9.87 -1.89 -6.71
N LYS A 133 -11.04 -2.49 -6.44
CA LYS A 133 -11.13 -3.95 -6.25
C LYS A 133 -10.75 -4.69 -7.54
N GLY A 134 -9.70 -5.49 -7.48
CA GLY A 134 -9.15 -6.24 -8.62
C GLY A 134 -8.01 -5.52 -9.35
N MET A 135 -7.76 -4.24 -9.04
CA MET A 135 -6.69 -3.47 -9.66
C MET A 135 -5.31 -4.02 -9.25
N GLU A 136 -4.37 -3.96 -10.19
CA GLU A 136 -2.95 -4.20 -9.95
C GLU A 136 -2.17 -2.91 -10.24
N ILE A 137 -1.31 -2.51 -9.30
CA ILE A 137 -0.43 -1.33 -9.44
C ILE A 137 1.02 -1.75 -9.21
N PHE A 138 1.94 -1.24 -10.03
CA PHE A 138 3.31 -1.76 -10.10
C PHE A 138 4.29 -0.82 -9.42
N LYS A 139 5.26 -1.39 -8.69
CA LYS A 139 6.30 -0.60 -8.03
C LYS A 139 7.23 0.03 -9.08
N MET A 140 7.56 1.31 -8.90
CA MET A 140 8.49 2.06 -9.75
C MET A 140 9.95 1.74 -9.45
#